data_AF-A0A4Q8M6W8-F1
#
_entry.id   AF-A0A4Q8M6W8-F1
#
_cell.length_a   1.000
_cell.length_b   1.000
_cell.length_c   1.000
_cell.angle_alpha   90.00
_cell.angle_beta   90.00
_cell.angle_gamma   90.00
#
_symmetry.space_group_name_H-M   'P 1'
#
loop_
_entity.id
_entity.type
_entity.pdbx_description
1 polymer ?
#
loop_
_entity_poly.entity_id
_entity_poly.type
_entity_poly.pdbx_seq_one_letter_code
_entity_poly.pdbx_strand_id
1 'polypeptide(L)'
;MDKKTQGAWLLHHARKLQATTNQDFDSIAFAGKSGTLLSAISAERQSVVTQQRLEALARANHISPKTELPAIVAELARQRLILPGNGGVEVLGLTGHSVLEHTSRIFDESSHEAHEEAVIFVSEIASETPTTDKAIAEVVSDHLKLSRKEVGDTLDLATNIGFFDSEPISAQEKLLFNGNLFRRDDARKVNAILSTLKAPEAALLTEVNQKLQETGCLPLETVNRILGQDLFARLHSIGLFDVSVVGNDQGKSHFVTRPAAFSKFSNSIADDALDLAKALVASLTYGMTVSSYYRGRIQMVSALMNKLIAGHSVGPATAIGSDYQALELKGVVAVTPADNGMFTMRLLKPEVGRLALAVIEDGDITAESVSHIPGARITEYVAPELNREVQRKNATEAVKLKARNLLQEIRTGGLKR
;
A
#
# COMPACT_ATOMS: atom_id res chain seq x y z
N MET A 1 14.66 6.40 14.12
CA MET A 1 13.37 5.92 13.58
C MET A 1 12.66 5.10 14.67
N ASP A 2 11.35 5.22 14.80
CA ASP A 2 10.60 4.40 15.77
C ASP A 2 10.40 2.95 15.27
N LYS A 3 10.11 2.02 16.19
CA LYS A 3 10.02 0.59 15.89
C LYS A 3 8.85 0.22 14.98
N LYS A 4 7.75 0.98 14.97
CA LYS A 4 6.64 0.70 14.05
C LYS A 4 7.01 1.07 12.63
N THR A 5 7.69 2.20 12.45
CA THR A 5 8.20 2.62 11.14
C THR A 5 9.30 1.67 10.64
N GLN A 6 10.19 1.18 11.50
CA GLN A 6 11.15 0.13 11.13
C GLN A 6 10.45 -1.16 10.69
N GLY A 7 9.50 -1.65 11.50
CA GLY A 7 8.67 -2.82 11.17
C GLY A 7 7.92 -2.69 9.85
N ALA A 8 7.46 -1.47 9.52
CA ALA A 8 6.83 -1.16 8.25
C ALA A 8 7.75 -1.35 7.06
N TRP A 9 8.96 -0.79 7.13
CA TRP A 9 9.95 -0.92 6.07
C TRP A 9 10.38 -2.36 5.87
N LEU A 10 10.52 -3.13 6.95
CA LEU A 10 10.82 -4.56 6.89
C LEU A 10 9.74 -5.35 6.12
N LEU A 11 8.46 -5.12 6.41
CA LEU A 11 7.37 -5.74 5.65
C LEU A 11 7.38 -5.32 4.18
N HIS A 12 7.57 -4.02 3.92
CA HIS A 12 7.62 -3.48 2.56
C HIS A 12 8.78 -4.09 1.75
N HIS A 13 9.99 -4.09 2.30
CA HIS A 13 11.18 -4.64 1.63
C HIS A 13 11.10 -6.15 1.44
N ALA A 14 10.57 -6.90 2.42
CA ALA A 14 10.35 -8.33 2.25
C ALA A 14 9.43 -8.65 1.06
N ARG A 15 8.40 -7.82 0.79
CA ARG A 15 7.55 -7.99 -0.41
C ARG A 15 8.30 -7.70 -1.70
N LYS A 16 9.15 -6.67 -1.73
CA LYS A 16 10.00 -6.38 -2.90
C LYS A 16 10.96 -7.53 -3.18
N LEU A 17 11.58 -8.09 -2.14
CA LEU A 17 12.48 -9.24 -2.25
C LEU A 17 11.78 -10.46 -2.85
N GLN A 18 10.52 -10.72 -2.50
CA GLN A 18 9.73 -11.83 -3.08
C GLN A 18 9.56 -11.72 -4.61
N ALA A 19 9.63 -10.51 -5.18
CA ALA A 19 9.54 -10.30 -6.62
C ALA A 19 10.89 -10.43 -7.34
N THR A 20 11.96 -10.72 -6.61
CA THR A 20 13.33 -10.83 -7.14
C THR A 20 13.93 -12.20 -6.83
N THR A 21 14.98 -12.58 -7.57
CA THR A 21 15.80 -13.76 -7.26
C THR A 21 16.99 -13.41 -6.38
N ASN A 22 17.00 -12.21 -5.77
CA ASN A 22 18.12 -11.78 -4.94
C ASN A 22 18.13 -12.56 -3.62
N GLN A 23 19.33 -12.96 -3.19
CA GLN A 23 19.59 -13.65 -1.92
C GLN A 23 20.24 -12.73 -0.88
N ASP A 24 20.56 -11.48 -1.24
CA ASP A 24 20.92 -10.45 -0.28
C ASP A 24 19.69 -10.04 0.54
N PHE A 25 19.90 -9.47 1.74
CA PHE A 25 18.85 -9.02 2.66
C PHE A 25 18.02 -10.13 3.35
N ASP A 26 18.65 -11.24 3.70
CA ASP A 26 18.00 -12.40 4.36
C ASP A 26 17.31 -12.03 5.68
N SER A 27 17.90 -11.13 6.49
CA SER A 27 17.33 -10.74 7.78
C SER A 27 16.07 -9.90 7.59
N ILE A 28 16.07 -9.00 6.60
CA ILE A 28 14.86 -8.27 6.18
C ILE A 28 13.79 -9.25 5.71
N ALA A 29 14.14 -10.19 4.83
CA ALA A 29 13.20 -11.17 4.29
C ALA A 29 12.58 -12.02 5.40
N PHE A 30 13.39 -12.51 6.34
CA PHE A 30 12.95 -13.35 7.45
C PHE A 30 12.06 -12.58 8.43
N ALA A 31 12.48 -11.39 8.87
CA ALA A 31 11.69 -10.55 9.76
C ALA A 31 10.36 -10.17 9.11
N GLY A 32 10.38 -9.73 7.85
CA GLY A 32 9.18 -9.31 7.14
C GLY A 32 8.21 -10.47 6.85
N LYS A 33 8.69 -11.66 6.50
CA LYS A 33 7.84 -12.86 6.36
C LYS A 33 7.26 -13.29 7.70
N SER A 34 8.02 -13.20 8.78
CA SER A 34 7.55 -13.50 10.14
C SER A 34 6.42 -12.56 10.57
N GLY A 35 6.58 -11.25 10.34
CA GLY A 35 5.53 -10.27 10.59
C GLY A 35 4.28 -10.47 9.73
N THR A 36 4.46 -10.82 8.45
CA THR A 36 3.34 -11.12 7.53
C THR A 36 2.53 -12.33 8.02
N LEU A 37 3.21 -13.43 8.38
CA LEU A 37 2.53 -14.62 8.90
C LEU A 37 1.82 -14.30 10.22
N LEU A 38 2.49 -13.58 11.13
CA LEU A 38 1.94 -13.19 12.42
C LEU A 38 0.65 -12.37 12.25
N SER A 39 0.66 -11.41 11.34
CA SER A 39 -0.53 -10.64 10.94
C SER A 39 -1.66 -11.55 10.47
N ALA A 40 -1.35 -12.50 9.57
CA ALA A 40 -2.34 -13.42 9.01
C ALA A 40 -2.98 -14.33 10.06
N ILE A 41 -2.19 -14.95 10.95
CA ILE A 41 -2.71 -15.85 11.99
C ILE A 41 -3.44 -15.09 13.10
N SER A 42 -3.03 -13.86 13.41
CA SER A 42 -3.69 -13.03 14.44
C SER A 42 -5.09 -12.55 14.05
N ALA A 43 -5.41 -12.56 12.75
CA ALA A 43 -6.73 -12.22 12.24
C ALA A 43 -7.75 -13.36 12.36
N GLU A 44 -7.31 -14.58 12.70
CA GLU A 44 -8.20 -15.72 12.88
C GLU A 44 -9.01 -15.57 14.17
N ARG A 45 -10.31 -15.88 14.10
CA ARG A 45 -11.22 -15.83 15.26
C ARG A 45 -11.12 -17.07 16.15
N GLN A 46 -10.46 -18.11 15.65
CA GLN A 46 -10.24 -19.33 16.39
C GLN A 46 -9.09 -19.10 17.37
N SER A 47 -9.26 -19.56 18.62
CA SER A 47 -8.15 -19.54 19.59
C SER A 47 -6.96 -20.36 19.11
N VAL A 48 -7.21 -21.38 18.27
CA VAL A 48 -6.19 -22.25 17.70
C VAL A 48 -6.29 -22.26 16.18
N VAL A 49 -5.20 -21.90 15.50
CA VAL A 49 -5.05 -22.03 14.05
C VAL A 49 -4.52 -23.44 13.75
N THR A 50 -5.32 -24.26 13.08
CA THR A 50 -4.93 -25.65 12.75
C THR A 50 -3.72 -25.69 11.82
N GLN A 51 -2.96 -26.79 11.83
CA GLN A 51 -1.79 -26.97 10.96
C GLN A 51 -2.16 -26.80 9.48
N GLN A 52 -3.26 -27.38 9.02
CA GLN A 52 -3.73 -27.23 7.65
C GLN A 52 -4.02 -25.77 7.29
N ARG A 53 -4.63 -25.02 8.22
CA ARG A 53 -4.92 -23.60 8.04
C ARG A 53 -3.65 -22.76 8.05
N LEU A 54 -2.72 -23.04 8.96
CA LEU A 54 -1.43 -22.37 9.06
C LEU A 54 -0.63 -22.52 7.75
N GLU A 55 -0.58 -23.72 7.17
CA GLU A 55 0.09 -23.94 5.90
C GLU A 55 -0.61 -23.26 4.72
N ALA A 56 -1.95 -23.16 4.75
CA ALA A 56 -2.71 -22.44 3.74
C ALA A 56 -2.42 -20.92 3.80
N LEU A 57 -2.39 -20.35 5.01
CA LEU A 57 -2.03 -18.95 5.25
C LEU A 57 -0.57 -18.67 4.83
N ALA A 58 0.36 -19.58 5.15
CA ALA A 58 1.75 -19.48 4.72
C ALA A 58 1.85 -19.44 3.19
N ARG A 59 1.22 -20.38 2.48
CA ARG A 59 1.21 -20.41 1.01
C ARG A 59 0.60 -19.14 0.40
N ALA A 60 -0.50 -18.65 0.98
CA ALA A 60 -1.15 -17.42 0.52
C ALA A 60 -0.25 -16.17 0.65
N ASN A 61 0.76 -16.21 1.54
CA ASN A 61 1.72 -15.13 1.76
C ASN A 61 3.11 -15.44 1.20
N HIS A 62 3.20 -16.39 0.24
CA HIS A 62 4.45 -16.78 -0.40
C HIS A 62 5.53 -17.30 0.57
N ILE A 63 5.10 -17.95 1.66
CA ILE A 63 5.96 -18.62 2.63
C ILE A 63 5.89 -20.12 2.37
N SER A 64 7.03 -20.73 2.11
CA SER A 64 7.16 -22.17 1.90
C SER A 64 6.85 -22.94 3.20
N PRO A 65 5.79 -23.78 3.22
CA PRO A 65 5.42 -24.51 4.43
C PRO A 65 6.47 -25.51 4.92
N LYS A 66 7.34 -25.99 4.02
CA LYS A 66 8.35 -27.01 4.36
C LYS A 66 9.67 -26.39 4.80
N THR A 67 10.08 -25.27 4.20
CA THR A 67 11.43 -24.74 4.38
C THR A 67 11.47 -23.48 5.25
N GLU A 68 10.45 -22.64 5.20
CA GLU A 68 10.45 -21.34 5.88
C GLU A 68 9.53 -21.32 7.09
N LEU A 69 8.34 -21.89 6.95
CA LEU A 69 7.33 -21.89 8.01
C LEU A 69 7.83 -22.47 9.34
N PRO A 70 8.59 -23.59 9.40
CA PRO A 70 9.09 -24.11 10.68
C PRO A 70 10.01 -23.13 11.42
N ALA A 71 10.89 -22.44 10.69
CA ALA A 71 11.80 -21.46 11.27
C ALA A 71 11.05 -20.22 11.78
N ILE A 72 10.08 -19.74 11.00
CA ILE A 72 9.22 -18.61 11.40
C ILE A 72 8.41 -18.97 12.66
N VAL A 73 7.78 -20.16 12.71
CA VAL A 73 7.02 -20.62 13.88
C VAL A 73 7.92 -20.74 15.11
N ALA A 74 9.14 -21.26 14.95
CA ALA A 74 10.11 -21.33 16.05
C ALA A 74 10.47 -19.94 16.59
N GLU A 75 10.69 -18.96 15.72
CA GLU A 75 11.00 -17.59 16.11
C GLU A 75 9.80 -16.90 16.81
N LEU A 76 8.59 -17.03 16.25
CA LEU A 76 7.38 -16.48 16.88
C LEU A 76 7.09 -17.12 18.25
N ALA A 77 7.39 -18.41 18.42
CA ALA A 77 7.29 -19.09 19.70
C ALA A 77 8.38 -18.62 20.68
N ARG A 78 9.62 -18.43 20.24
CA ARG A 78 10.72 -17.86 21.04
C ARG A 78 10.36 -16.48 21.58
N GLN A 79 9.74 -15.65 20.75
CA GLN A 79 9.22 -14.32 21.08
C GLN A 79 7.94 -14.35 21.93
N ARG A 80 7.39 -15.53 22.26
CA ARG A 80 6.15 -15.74 23.02
C ARG A 80 4.94 -15.06 22.38
N LEU A 81 4.87 -15.07 21.05
CA LEU A 81 3.75 -14.51 20.27
C LEU A 81 2.72 -15.59 19.91
N ILE A 82 3.17 -16.84 19.92
CA ILE A 82 2.35 -18.03 19.70
C ILE A 82 2.73 -19.14 20.69
N LEU A 83 1.79 -20.06 20.92
CA LEU A 83 2.04 -21.33 21.60
C LEU A 83 1.83 -22.48 20.60
N PRO A 84 2.88 -23.24 20.25
CA PRO A 84 2.73 -24.43 19.43
C PRO A 84 2.04 -25.54 20.23
N GLY A 85 1.07 -26.21 19.63
CA GLY A 85 0.34 -27.34 20.22
C GLY A 85 0.25 -28.54 19.28
N ASN A 86 -0.30 -29.66 19.77
CA ASN A 86 -0.53 -30.86 18.97
C ASN A 86 -1.66 -30.59 17.94
N GLY A 87 -1.28 -30.11 16.76
CA GLY A 87 -2.19 -29.92 15.62
C GLY A 87 -2.38 -28.46 15.16
N GLY A 88 -1.64 -27.50 15.72
CA GLY A 88 -1.76 -26.10 15.34
C GLY A 88 -1.00 -25.14 16.26
N VAL A 89 -1.31 -23.85 16.14
CA VAL A 89 -0.73 -22.78 16.96
C VAL A 89 -1.83 -21.93 17.60
N GLU A 90 -1.67 -21.61 18.87
CA GLU A 90 -2.50 -20.62 19.57
C GLU A 90 -1.82 -19.25 19.52
N VAL A 91 -2.58 -18.21 19.17
CA VAL A 91 -2.05 -16.85 19.03
C VAL A 91 -2.25 -16.07 20.33
N LEU A 92 -1.18 -15.48 20.85
CA LEU A 92 -1.18 -14.83 22.16
C LEU A 92 -1.49 -13.33 22.05
N GLY A 93 -2.76 -12.96 22.26
CA GLY A 93 -3.17 -11.60 22.65
C GLY A 93 -2.56 -10.45 21.84
N LEU A 94 -2.53 -10.56 20.51
CA LEU A 94 -1.92 -9.58 19.62
C LEU A 94 -2.90 -8.47 19.24
N THR A 95 -2.38 -7.27 19.05
CA THR A 95 -3.07 -6.19 18.36
C THR A 95 -2.34 -5.89 17.06
N GLY A 96 -3.01 -5.40 16.01
CA GLY A 96 -2.34 -5.10 14.73
C GLY A 96 -1.15 -4.14 14.87
N HIS A 97 -1.15 -3.27 15.89
CA HIS A 97 -0.05 -2.36 16.19
C HIS A 97 1.18 -3.04 16.79
N SER A 98 1.00 -4.13 17.56
CA SER A 98 2.14 -4.86 18.15
C SER A 98 2.89 -5.67 17.10
N VAL A 99 2.23 -6.10 16.01
CA VAL A 99 2.86 -6.87 14.93
C VAL A 99 4.09 -6.15 14.36
N LEU A 100 4.00 -4.84 14.08
CA LEU A 100 5.12 -4.09 13.50
C LEU A 100 6.30 -3.96 14.47
N GLU A 101 6.02 -3.75 15.75
CA GLU A 101 7.04 -3.68 16.78
C GLU A 101 7.72 -5.05 16.96
N HIS A 102 6.97 -6.14 16.85
CA HIS A 102 7.52 -7.50 16.85
C HIS A 102 8.35 -7.79 15.60
N THR A 103 7.90 -7.38 14.41
CA THR A 103 8.68 -7.48 13.17
C THR A 103 10.03 -6.77 13.31
N SER A 104 10.01 -5.54 13.83
CA SER A 104 11.23 -4.78 14.09
C SER A 104 12.15 -5.51 15.08
N ARG A 105 11.59 -6.05 16.16
CA ARG A 105 12.38 -6.77 17.16
C ARG A 105 13.03 -8.04 16.59
N ILE A 106 12.31 -8.79 15.76
CA ILE A 106 12.86 -9.98 15.08
C ILE A 106 14.07 -9.58 14.24
N PHE A 107 13.98 -8.46 13.52
CA PHE A 107 15.14 -7.93 12.79
C PHE A 107 16.26 -7.50 13.73
N ASP A 108 15.99 -6.67 14.74
CA ASP A 108 17.03 -6.16 15.65
C ASP A 108 17.75 -7.27 16.46
N GLU A 109 17.07 -8.38 16.76
CA GLU A 109 17.66 -9.53 17.46
C GLU A 109 18.34 -10.53 16.49
N SER A 110 18.22 -10.31 15.18
CA SER A 110 18.90 -11.12 14.16
C SER A 110 20.34 -10.65 13.94
N SER A 111 21.19 -11.55 13.41
CA SER A 111 22.55 -11.19 13.01
C SER A 111 22.53 -10.55 11.61
N HIS A 112 21.96 -9.34 11.51
CA HIS A 112 21.84 -8.62 10.24
C HIS A 112 23.10 -7.82 9.90
N GLU A 113 23.28 -7.53 8.61
CA GLU A 113 24.41 -6.74 8.13
C GLU A 113 24.09 -5.24 8.06
N ALA A 114 25.13 -4.41 8.08
CA ALA A 114 24.98 -2.94 8.02
C ALA A 114 24.31 -2.46 6.72
N HIS A 115 24.46 -3.19 5.62
CA HIS A 115 23.80 -2.84 4.35
C HIS A 115 22.27 -3.04 4.42
N GLU A 116 21.78 -3.98 5.23
CA GLU A 116 20.34 -4.18 5.48
C GLU A 116 19.75 -3.02 6.29
N GLU A 117 20.51 -2.50 7.26
CA GLU A 117 20.11 -1.32 8.03
C GLU A 117 20.13 -0.06 7.15
N ALA A 118 21.13 0.06 6.27
CA ALA A 118 21.26 1.19 5.35
C ALA A 118 20.03 1.37 4.48
N VAL A 119 19.49 0.31 3.87
CA VAL A 119 18.36 0.44 2.95
C VAL A 119 17.08 0.88 3.66
N ILE A 120 16.85 0.40 4.89
CA ILE A 120 15.71 0.82 5.71
C ILE A 120 15.82 2.31 6.06
N PHE A 121 17.02 2.74 6.46
CA PHE A 121 17.28 4.13 6.81
C PHE A 121 17.13 5.08 5.61
N VAL A 122 17.65 4.69 4.44
CA VAL A 122 17.52 5.47 3.21
C VAL A 122 16.07 5.54 2.75
N SER A 123 15.31 4.45 2.86
CA SER A 123 13.88 4.44 2.55
C SER A 123 13.10 5.44 3.40
N GLU A 124 13.37 5.52 4.70
CA GLU A 124 12.73 6.51 5.57
C GLU A 124 13.02 7.93 5.10
N ILE A 125 14.29 8.29 4.92
CA ILE A 125 14.68 9.63 4.47
C ILE A 125 14.04 9.96 3.11
N ALA A 126 14.14 9.04 2.15
CA ALA A 126 13.62 9.21 0.80
C ALA A 126 12.08 9.29 0.75
N SER A 127 11.38 8.79 1.78
CA SER A 127 9.93 8.95 1.95
C SER A 127 9.54 10.30 2.54
N GLU A 128 10.45 10.94 3.27
CA GLU A 128 10.19 12.27 3.83
C GLU A 128 10.46 13.36 2.81
N THR A 129 11.58 13.30 2.08
CA THR A 129 11.95 14.31 1.08
C THR A 129 12.92 13.67 0.06
N PRO A 130 12.81 13.98 -1.25
CA PRO A 130 13.79 13.50 -2.22
C PRO A 130 15.20 13.99 -1.86
N THR A 131 16.21 13.14 -2.03
CA THR A 131 17.57 13.40 -1.57
C THR A 131 18.58 12.91 -2.60
N THR A 132 19.81 13.40 -2.60
CA THR A 132 20.81 12.94 -3.56
C THR A 132 21.58 11.74 -3.02
N ASP A 133 21.98 10.84 -3.91
CA ASP A 133 22.84 9.70 -3.58
C ASP A 133 24.14 10.12 -2.87
N LYS A 134 24.74 11.25 -3.24
CA LYS A 134 25.90 11.81 -2.55
C LYS A 134 25.62 12.21 -1.11
N ALA A 135 24.53 12.93 -0.87
CA ALA A 135 24.16 13.37 0.48
C ALA A 135 23.82 12.17 1.36
N ILE A 136 23.10 11.19 0.81
CA ILE A 136 22.82 9.94 1.51
C ILE A 136 24.09 9.14 1.78
N ALA A 137 25.00 9.05 0.81
CA ALA A 137 26.23 8.29 0.97
C ALA A 137 27.07 8.80 2.14
N GLU A 138 27.16 10.13 2.32
CA GLU A 138 27.84 10.75 3.46
C GLU A 138 27.17 10.36 4.78
N VAL A 139 25.86 10.58 4.90
CA VAL A 139 25.11 10.29 6.13
C VAL A 139 25.18 8.81 6.50
N VAL A 140 25.00 7.90 5.54
CA VAL A 140 25.00 6.45 5.76
C VAL A 140 26.41 5.95 6.09
N SER A 141 27.44 6.39 5.36
CA SER A 141 28.83 6.04 5.67
C SER A 141 29.21 6.46 7.09
N ASP A 142 28.81 7.65 7.52
CA ASP A 142 29.13 8.14 8.86
C ASP A 142 28.36 7.39 9.95
N HIS A 143 27.08 7.08 9.70
CA HIS A 143 26.21 6.42 10.66
C HIS A 143 26.58 4.93 10.84
N LEU A 144 26.74 4.20 9.74
CA LEU A 144 26.91 2.74 9.72
C LEU A 144 28.36 2.29 9.53
N LYS A 145 29.29 3.24 9.44
CA LYS A 145 30.74 2.99 9.26
C LYS A 145 31.07 2.18 8.00
N LEU A 146 30.27 2.36 6.96
CA LEU A 146 30.47 1.76 5.64
C LEU A 146 31.35 2.65 4.77
N SER A 147 32.20 2.04 3.94
CA SER A 147 32.95 2.78 2.91
C SER A 147 31.99 3.36 1.86
N ARG A 148 32.40 4.44 1.19
CA ARG A 148 31.59 5.05 0.12
C ARG A 148 31.27 4.07 -1.01
N LYS A 149 32.16 3.10 -1.26
CA LYS A 149 31.94 2.06 -2.25
C LYS A 149 30.81 1.12 -1.82
N GLU A 150 30.87 0.60 -0.59
CA GLU A 150 29.81 -0.27 -0.05
C GLU A 150 28.46 0.42 -0.05
N VAL A 151 28.41 1.71 0.32
CA VAL A 151 27.17 2.48 0.26
C VAL A 151 26.68 2.64 -1.18
N GLY A 152 27.57 2.97 -2.13
CA GLY A 152 27.22 3.07 -3.54
C GLY A 152 26.64 1.76 -4.09
N ASP A 153 27.31 0.64 -3.84
CA ASP A 153 26.88 -0.70 -4.25
C ASP A 153 25.52 -1.06 -3.61
N THR A 154 25.33 -0.71 -2.33
CA THR A 154 24.06 -0.91 -1.60
C THR A 154 22.92 -0.10 -2.22
N LEU A 155 23.16 1.18 -2.54
CA LEU A 155 22.14 2.06 -3.15
C LEU A 155 21.76 1.59 -4.55
N ASP A 156 22.73 1.16 -5.36
CA ASP A 156 22.47 0.62 -6.69
C ASP A 156 21.67 -0.69 -6.60
N LEU A 157 22.02 -1.58 -5.68
CA LEU A 157 21.26 -2.81 -5.45
C LEU A 157 19.83 -2.53 -4.98
N ALA A 158 19.66 -1.66 -3.98
CA ALA A 158 18.37 -1.30 -3.41
C ALA A 158 17.42 -0.64 -4.43
N THR A 159 17.96 0.22 -5.30
CA THR A 159 17.17 0.84 -6.39
C THR A 159 16.81 -0.16 -7.48
N ASN A 160 17.66 -1.14 -7.77
CA ASN A 160 17.36 -2.23 -8.71
C ASN A 160 16.27 -3.18 -8.17
N ILE A 161 16.27 -3.46 -6.86
CA ILE A 161 15.21 -4.23 -6.19
C ILE A 161 13.90 -3.43 -6.13
N GLY A 162 13.98 -2.11 -6.04
CA GLY A 162 12.83 -1.22 -5.92
C GLY A 162 12.44 -0.92 -4.46
N PHE A 163 13.39 -0.92 -3.53
CA PHE A 163 13.15 -0.45 -2.16
C PHE A 163 12.85 1.06 -2.11
N PHE A 164 13.44 1.80 -3.03
CA PHE A 164 13.17 3.21 -3.33
C PHE A 164 13.52 3.47 -4.81
N ASP A 165 12.97 4.54 -5.37
CA ASP A 165 13.17 4.93 -6.75
C ASP A 165 14.38 5.86 -6.90
N SER A 166 14.93 5.93 -8.11
CA SER A 166 15.97 6.90 -8.45
C SER A 166 15.74 7.57 -9.82
N GLU A 167 16.19 8.82 -9.95
CA GLU A 167 16.22 9.57 -11.21
C GLU A 167 17.61 10.22 -11.40
N PRO A 168 18.30 10.02 -12.54
CA PRO A 168 19.59 10.66 -12.77
C PRO A 168 19.40 12.18 -12.93
N ILE A 169 20.12 12.97 -12.14
CA ILE A 169 20.13 14.44 -12.24
C ILE A 169 21.39 14.97 -12.92
N SER A 170 22.47 14.17 -12.94
CA SER A 170 23.67 14.39 -13.74
C SER A 170 24.29 13.03 -14.10
N ALA A 171 25.42 13.03 -14.81
CA ALA A 171 26.15 11.79 -15.11
C ALA A 171 26.80 11.15 -13.86
N GLN A 172 26.86 11.85 -12.73
CA GLN A 172 27.53 11.39 -11.50
C GLN A 172 26.64 11.54 -10.25
N GLU A 173 25.35 11.81 -10.42
CA GLU A 173 24.46 12.05 -9.29
C GLU A 173 23.03 11.67 -9.62
N LYS A 174 22.40 10.95 -8.70
CA LYS A 174 21.01 10.50 -8.76
C LYS A 174 20.21 11.14 -7.63
N LEU A 175 18.95 11.41 -7.91
CA LEU A 175 17.97 11.78 -6.91
C LEU A 175 17.24 10.51 -6.47
N LEU A 176 17.29 10.21 -5.18
CA LEU A 176 16.58 9.13 -4.52
C LEU A 176 15.28 9.66 -3.93
N PHE A 177 14.20 8.89 -4.05
CA PHE A 177 12.91 9.21 -3.47
C PHE A 177 12.10 7.92 -3.30
N ASN A 178 11.05 7.97 -2.49
CA ASN A 178 10.19 6.83 -2.27
C ASN A 178 8.75 7.13 -2.68
N GLY A 179 8.04 6.10 -3.11
CA GLY A 179 6.63 6.16 -3.43
C GLY A 179 5.70 6.70 -2.36
N ASN A 180 6.13 6.63 -1.11
CA ASN A 180 5.40 7.11 0.06
C ASN A 180 5.61 8.62 0.32
N LEU A 181 6.23 9.35 -0.62
CA LEU A 181 6.59 10.76 -0.48
C LEU A 181 5.43 11.65 -0.03
N PHE A 182 4.20 11.40 -0.46
CA PHE A 182 3.04 12.24 -0.15
C PHE A 182 2.19 11.73 1.02
N ARG A 183 2.70 10.81 1.85
CA ARG A 183 1.98 10.34 3.04
C ARG A 183 2.09 11.30 4.22
N ARG A 184 3.24 11.96 4.37
CA ARG A 184 3.56 12.90 5.46
C ARG A 184 3.88 14.27 4.87
N ASP A 185 3.52 15.34 5.59
CA ASP A 185 3.76 16.74 5.19
C ASP A 185 3.32 17.05 3.75
N ASP A 186 2.19 16.46 3.32
CA ASP A 186 1.70 16.55 1.95
C ASP A 186 1.41 18.01 1.57
N ALA A 187 0.83 18.81 2.46
CA ALA A 187 0.52 20.21 2.20
C ALA A 187 1.74 21.02 1.72
N ARG A 188 2.90 20.86 2.38
CA ARG A 188 4.14 21.54 1.98
C ARG A 188 4.60 21.07 0.60
N LYS A 189 4.56 19.77 0.34
CA LYS A 189 5.02 19.15 -0.90
C LYS A 189 4.12 19.48 -2.08
N VAL A 190 2.80 19.47 -1.87
CA VAL A 190 1.79 19.88 -2.85
C VAL A 190 1.94 21.36 -3.19
N ASN A 191 2.18 22.22 -2.18
CA ASN A 191 2.42 23.64 -2.44
C ASN A 191 3.69 23.87 -3.30
N ALA A 192 4.78 23.14 -3.02
CA ALA A 192 5.99 23.19 -3.85
C ALA A 192 5.68 22.82 -5.32
N ILE A 193 4.89 21.76 -5.56
CA ILE A 193 4.44 21.40 -6.91
C ILE A 193 3.61 22.52 -7.55
N LEU A 194 2.61 23.04 -6.84
CA LEU A 194 1.74 24.11 -7.35
C LEU A 194 2.54 25.35 -7.76
N SER A 195 3.60 25.68 -7.02
CA SER A 195 4.49 26.79 -7.37
C SER A 195 5.36 26.55 -8.61
N THR A 196 5.62 25.29 -8.97
CA THR A 196 6.39 24.92 -10.17
C THR A 196 5.52 24.79 -11.43
N LEU A 197 4.27 24.37 -11.27
CA LEU A 197 3.35 24.17 -12.39
C LEU A 197 2.98 25.50 -13.04
N LYS A 198 2.68 25.45 -14.34
CA LYS A 198 2.10 26.62 -15.03
C LYS A 198 0.72 26.92 -14.45
N ALA A 199 0.31 28.18 -14.44
CA ALA A 199 -0.98 28.59 -13.87
C ALA A 199 -2.19 27.74 -14.32
N PRO A 200 -2.33 27.34 -15.61
CA PRO A 200 -3.40 26.42 -16.02
C PRO A 200 -3.27 25.02 -15.40
N GLU A 201 -2.07 24.45 -15.35
CA GLU A 201 -1.84 23.12 -14.76
C GLU A 201 -2.09 23.13 -13.23
N ALA A 202 -1.70 24.21 -12.56
CA ALA A 202 -1.91 24.39 -11.12
C ALA A 202 -3.41 24.49 -10.78
N ALA A 203 -4.21 25.16 -11.62
CA ALA A 203 -5.66 25.21 -11.47
C ALA A 203 -6.30 23.81 -11.59
N LEU A 204 -5.89 23.02 -12.59
CA LEU A 204 -6.39 21.66 -12.78
C LEU A 204 -6.01 20.72 -11.62
N LEU A 205 -4.79 20.85 -11.10
CA LEU A 205 -4.37 20.10 -9.91
C LEU A 205 -5.19 20.49 -8.67
N THR A 206 -5.47 21.77 -8.50
CA THR A 206 -6.31 22.26 -7.40
C THR A 206 -7.72 21.68 -7.49
N GLU A 207 -8.32 21.67 -8.68
CA GLU A 207 -9.64 21.08 -8.92
C GLU A 207 -9.67 19.58 -8.58
N VAL A 208 -8.70 18.79 -9.06
CA VAL A 208 -8.66 17.35 -8.74
C VAL A 208 -8.44 17.11 -7.26
N ASN A 209 -7.56 17.88 -6.61
CA ASN A 209 -7.33 17.74 -5.17
C ASN A 209 -8.56 18.09 -4.36
N GLN A 210 -9.32 19.11 -4.76
CA GLN A 210 -10.60 19.45 -4.14
C GLN A 210 -11.60 18.30 -4.31
N LYS A 211 -11.78 17.77 -5.52
CA LYS A 211 -12.70 16.64 -5.74
C LYS A 211 -12.28 15.39 -4.95
N LEU A 212 -10.99 15.08 -4.86
CA LEU A 212 -10.50 13.96 -4.04
C LEU A 212 -10.65 14.22 -2.53
N GLN A 213 -10.53 15.47 -2.11
CA GLN A 213 -10.82 15.88 -0.72
C GLN A 213 -12.31 15.77 -0.43
N GLU A 214 -13.17 15.97 -1.43
CA GLU A 214 -14.63 15.86 -1.34
C GLU A 214 -15.18 14.46 -1.63
N THR A 215 -14.42 13.49 -2.15
CA THR A 215 -14.99 12.15 -2.42
C THR A 215 -14.15 10.99 -1.91
N GLY A 216 -12.93 11.27 -1.42
CA GLY A 216 -11.91 10.29 -1.03
C GLY A 216 -11.28 9.52 -2.20
N CYS A 217 -12.06 9.23 -3.25
CA CYS A 217 -11.71 8.39 -4.38
C CYS A 217 -12.43 8.84 -5.66
N LEU A 218 -11.75 8.77 -6.81
CA LEU A 218 -12.31 9.12 -8.12
C LEU A 218 -11.94 8.07 -9.18
N PRO A 219 -12.79 7.83 -10.20
CA PRO A 219 -12.38 7.07 -11.38
C PRO A 219 -11.20 7.76 -12.11
N LEU A 220 -10.23 6.99 -12.57
CA LEU A 220 -9.07 7.49 -13.31
C LEU A 220 -9.47 8.26 -14.57
N GLU A 221 -10.53 7.84 -15.26
CA GLU A 221 -11.06 8.56 -16.42
C GLU A 221 -11.49 9.99 -16.07
N THR A 222 -12.13 10.18 -14.92
CA THR A 222 -12.52 11.50 -14.43
C THR A 222 -11.30 12.38 -14.18
N VAL A 223 -10.27 11.83 -13.53
CA VAL A 223 -9.01 12.55 -13.27
C VAL A 223 -8.27 12.90 -14.57
N ASN A 224 -8.19 11.97 -15.51
CA ASN A 224 -7.55 12.19 -16.81
C ASN A 224 -8.29 13.21 -17.68
N ARG A 225 -9.63 13.31 -17.58
CA ARG A 225 -10.40 14.34 -18.28
C ARG A 225 -10.08 15.75 -17.78
N ILE A 226 -9.72 15.89 -16.51
CA ILE A 226 -9.36 17.17 -15.90
C ILE A 226 -7.88 17.49 -16.17
N LEU A 227 -6.96 16.61 -15.77
CA LEU A 227 -5.51 16.88 -15.86
C LEU A 227 -4.94 16.70 -17.27
N GLY A 228 -5.56 15.84 -18.08
CA GLY A 228 -4.91 15.28 -19.27
C GLY A 228 -3.84 14.23 -18.91
N GLN A 229 -3.50 13.39 -19.88
CA GLN A 229 -2.62 12.24 -19.66
C GLN A 229 -1.18 12.65 -19.28
N ASP A 230 -0.61 13.69 -19.89
CA ASP A 230 0.78 14.12 -19.63
C ASP A 230 0.95 14.70 -18.22
N LEU A 231 0.00 15.53 -17.74
CA LEU A 231 0.06 16.07 -16.38
C LEU A 231 -0.18 14.97 -15.35
N PHE A 232 -1.19 14.11 -15.57
CA PHE A 232 -1.45 12.98 -14.69
C PHE A 232 -0.23 12.06 -14.57
N ALA A 233 0.39 11.66 -15.69
CA ALA A 233 1.55 10.77 -15.68
C ALA A 233 2.74 11.34 -14.89
N ARG A 234 2.97 12.66 -14.97
CA ARG A 234 4.02 13.35 -14.20
C ARG A 234 3.76 13.35 -12.70
N LEU A 235 2.51 13.60 -12.30
CA LEU A 235 2.14 13.68 -10.90
C LEU A 235 2.06 12.29 -10.27
N HIS A 236 1.56 11.31 -11.02
CA HIS A 236 1.52 9.91 -10.58
C HIS A 236 2.94 9.32 -10.44
N SER A 237 3.88 9.64 -11.34
CA SER A 237 5.23 9.08 -11.29
C SER A 237 6.04 9.48 -10.06
N ILE A 238 5.72 10.62 -9.43
CA ILE A 238 6.34 11.09 -8.18
C ILE A 238 5.58 10.62 -6.93
N GLY A 239 4.49 9.87 -7.10
CA GLY A 239 3.67 9.34 -6.01
C GLY A 239 2.65 10.33 -5.45
N LEU A 240 2.26 11.39 -6.18
CA LEU A 240 1.23 12.33 -5.71
C LEU A 240 -0.15 11.68 -5.62
N PHE A 241 -0.40 10.69 -6.47
CA PHE A 241 -1.66 9.95 -6.54
C PHE A 241 -1.40 8.47 -6.34
N ASP A 242 -2.35 7.79 -5.71
CA ASP A 242 -2.41 6.33 -5.63
C ASP A 242 -3.47 5.81 -6.59
N VAL A 243 -3.11 4.87 -7.46
CA VAL A 243 -4.04 4.28 -8.45
C VAL A 243 -4.26 2.80 -8.17
N SER A 244 -5.37 2.49 -7.52
CA SER A 244 -5.84 1.12 -7.30
C SER A 244 -6.57 0.60 -8.53
N VAL A 245 -6.32 -0.66 -8.91
CA VAL A 245 -7.00 -1.30 -10.03
C VAL A 245 -7.87 -2.44 -9.52
N VAL A 246 -9.10 -2.46 -10.00
CA VAL A 246 -10.10 -3.48 -9.71
C VAL A 246 -10.49 -4.12 -11.04
N GLY A 247 -10.08 -5.38 -11.22
CA GLY A 247 -10.25 -6.13 -12.47
C GLY A 247 -11.40 -7.13 -12.40
N ASN A 248 -12.11 -7.28 -13.51
CA ASN A 248 -13.20 -8.22 -13.70
C ASN A 248 -13.18 -8.87 -15.10
N ASP A 249 -14.09 -9.82 -15.34
CA ASP A 249 -14.25 -10.51 -16.63
C ASP A 249 -14.53 -9.59 -17.83
N GLN A 250 -14.86 -8.31 -17.60
CA GLN A 250 -15.13 -7.31 -18.64
C GLN A 250 -14.01 -6.25 -18.76
N GLY A 251 -12.98 -6.31 -17.92
CA GLY A 251 -11.84 -5.39 -17.96
C GLY A 251 -11.44 -4.83 -16.60
N LYS A 252 -10.56 -3.83 -16.62
CA LYS A 252 -9.95 -3.23 -15.43
C LYS A 252 -10.48 -1.83 -15.18
N SER A 253 -11.05 -1.59 -14.00
CA SER A 253 -11.46 -0.28 -13.50
C SER A 253 -10.35 0.31 -12.62
N HIS A 254 -10.05 1.60 -12.80
CA HIS A 254 -8.92 2.26 -12.15
C HIS A 254 -9.44 3.40 -11.29
N PHE A 255 -8.98 3.46 -10.05
CA PHE A 255 -9.47 4.39 -9.04
C PHE A 255 -8.29 5.15 -8.42
N VAL A 256 -8.44 6.46 -8.31
CA VAL A 256 -7.42 7.40 -7.85
C VAL A 256 -7.77 7.87 -6.44
N THR A 257 -6.80 7.82 -5.54
CA THR A 257 -6.89 8.36 -4.18
C THR A 257 -5.65 9.22 -3.86
N ARG A 258 -5.73 10.02 -2.79
CA ARG A 258 -4.56 10.74 -2.25
C ARG A 258 -3.84 9.85 -1.22
N PRO A 259 -2.50 9.68 -1.28
CA PRO A 259 -1.77 8.94 -0.26
C PRO A 259 -2.02 9.48 1.16
N ALA A 260 -2.12 10.80 1.31
CA ALA A 260 -2.41 11.46 2.59
C ALA A 260 -3.81 11.20 3.16
N ALA A 261 -4.76 10.72 2.35
CA ALA A 261 -6.11 10.39 2.86
C ALA A 261 -6.06 9.24 3.87
N PHE A 262 -5.06 8.37 3.76
CA PHE A 262 -4.90 7.19 4.60
C PHE A 262 -3.94 7.40 5.77
N SER A 263 -3.09 8.43 5.74
CA SER A 263 -2.05 8.66 6.76
C SER A 263 -2.57 9.26 8.06
N LYS A 264 -3.77 9.87 8.06
CA LYS A 264 -4.43 10.39 9.28
C LYS A 264 -4.69 9.32 10.34
N PHE A 265 -4.72 8.05 9.94
CA PHE A 265 -5.12 6.93 10.78
C PHE A 265 -3.97 5.98 11.14
N SER A 266 -2.80 6.14 10.53
CA SER A 266 -1.58 5.42 10.87
C SER A 266 -0.33 6.17 10.40
N ASN A 267 0.60 6.40 11.33
CA ASN A 267 1.92 6.98 11.01
C ASN A 267 2.91 5.94 10.46
N SER A 268 2.62 4.65 10.59
CA SER A 268 3.51 3.58 10.12
C SER A 268 3.27 3.32 8.64
N ILE A 269 4.36 3.16 7.89
CA ILE A 269 4.37 2.86 6.46
C ILE A 269 3.83 1.44 6.14
N ALA A 270 3.53 0.64 7.18
CA ALA A 270 3.21 -0.78 7.05
C ALA A 270 1.78 -0.96 6.56
N ASP A 271 1.68 -1.51 5.37
CA ASP A 271 0.59 -1.23 4.46
C ASP A 271 -0.41 -2.36 4.29
N ASP A 272 -0.43 -3.40 5.13
CA ASP A 272 -1.47 -4.43 4.98
C ASP A 272 -2.86 -3.86 5.23
N ALA A 273 -3.09 -3.23 6.38
CA ALA A 273 -4.40 -2.65 6.66
C ALA A 273 -4.76 -1.51 5.68
N LEU A 274 -3.76 -0.74 5.24
CA LEU A 274 -3.94 0.38 4.32
C LEU A 274 -4.20 -0.06 2.88
N ASP A 275 -3.44 -1.02 2.34
CA ASP A 275 -3.70 -1.57 1.01
C ASP A 275 -5.03 -2.33 0.96
N LEU A 276 -5.39 -3.03 2.05
CA LEU A 276 -6.70 -3.65 2.19
C LEU A 276 -7.81 -2.59 2.29
N ALA A 277 -7.55 -1.46 2.95
CA ALA A 277 -8.49 -0.34 2.99
C ALA A 277 -8.64 0.33 1.62
N LYS A 278 -7.55 0.55 0.87
CA LYS A 278 -7.58 1.05 -0.51
C LYS A 278 -8.35 0.10 -1.43
N ALA A 279 -8.13 -1.22 -1.28
CA ALA A 279 -8.89 -2.23 -2.01
C ALA A 279 -10.39 -2.16 -1.67
N LEU A 280 -10.73 -2.02 -0.39
CA LEU A 280 -12.12 -1.89 0.05
C LEU A 280 -12.77 -0.58 -0.44
N VAL A 281 -12.06 0.56 -0.38
CA VAL A 281 -12.51 1.84 -0.94
C VAL A 281 -12.75 1.72 -2.44
N ALA A 282 -11.86 1.07 -3.18
CA ALA A 282 -12.02 0.86 -4.62
C ALA A 282 -13.24 -0.03 -4.94
N SER A 283 -13.43 -1.14 -4.23
CA SER A 283 -14.62 -2.00 -4.39
C SER A 283 -15.92 -1.29 -4.02
N LEU A 284 -15.95 -0.50 -2.93
CA LEU A 284 -17.11 0.29 -2.53
C LEU A 284 -17.41 1.38 -3.58
N THR A 285 -16.38 2.07 -4.08
CA THR A 285 -16.51 3.11 -5.12
C THR A 285 -17.06 2.52 -6.42
N TYR A 286 -16.59 1.32 -6.80
CA TYR A 286 -17.17 0.56 -7.91
C TYR A 286 -18.65 0.24 -7.65
N GLY A 287 -18.99 -0.25 -6.46
CA GLY A 287 -20.36 -0.55 -6.05
C GLY A 287 -21.31 0.65 -6.07
N MET A 288 -20.78 1.86 -5.84
CA MET A 288 -21.54 3.11 -5.86
C MET A 288 -21.69 3.72 -7.26
N THR A 289 -20.63 3.67 -8.07
CA THR A 289 -20.55 4.45 -9.33
C THR A 289 -20.70 3.61 -10.59
N VAL A 290 -20.33 2.33 -10.55
CA VAL A 290 -20.31 1.44 -11.73
C VAL A 290 -21.37 0.33 -11.64
N SER A 291 -21.61 -0.24 -10.46
CA SER A 291 -22.52 -1.39 -10.31
C SER A 291 -23.97 -1.01 -10.64
N SER A 292 -24.68 -1.91 -11.32
CA SER A 292 -26.06 -1.67 -11.76
C SER A 292 -27.07 -1.86 -10.62
N TYR A 293 -28.22 -1.19 -10.72
CA TYR A 293 -29.28 -1.26 -9.70
C TYR A 293 -29.68 -2.71 -9.39
N TYR A 294 -29.92 -3.54 -10.42
CA TYR A 294 -30.35 -4.92 -10.29
C TYR A 294 -29.34 -5.87 -9.63
N ARG A 295 -28.05 -5.49 -9.56
CA ARG A 295 -27.03 -6.27 -8.86
C ARG A 295 -26.90 -5.92 -7.38
N GLY A 296 -27.52 -4.81 -6.95
CA GLY A 296 -27.40 -4.27 -5.59
C GLY A 296 -26.43 -3.10 -5.50
N ARG A 297 -26.57 -2.10 -6.40
CA ARG A 297 -25.82 -0.83 -6.34
C ARG A 297 -25.89 -0.21 -4.94
N ILE A 298 -24.75 0.26 -4.44
CA ILE A 298 -24.65 0.86 -3.11
C ILE A 298 -25.21 2.29 -3.16
N GLN A 299 -26.21 2.57 -2.32
CA GLN A 299 -26.81 3.90 -2.19
C GLN A 299 -26.45 4.59 -0.87
N MET A 300 -26.42 3.84 0.23
CA MET A 300 -26.11 4.37 1.58
C MET A 300 -24.85 3.70 2.13
N VAL A 301 -23.68 4.14 1.64
CA VAL A 301 -22.39 3.53 2.02
C VAL A 301 -22.13 3.63 3.52
N SER A 302 -22.44 4.75 4.17
CA SER A 302 -22.26 4.91 5.62
C SER A 302 -23.10 3.92 6.43
N ALA A 303 -24.39 3.76 6.10
CA ALA A 303 -25.25 2.81 6.79
C ALA A 303 -24.80 1.35 6.58
N LEU A 304 -24.39 1.02 5.35
CA LEU A 304 -23.86 -0.29 5.00
C LEU A 304 -22.58 -0.59 5.80
N MET A 305 -21.63 0.34 5.80
CA MET A 305 -20.34 0.17 6.45
C MET A 305 -20.46 0.13 7.98
N ASN A 306 -21.30 0.99 8.57
CA ASN A 306 -21.56 0.94 10.02
C ASN A 306 -22.15 -0.41 10.45
N LYS A 307 -23.05 -1.00 9.65
CA LYS A 307 -23.60 -2.33 9.92
C LYS A 307 -22.52 -3.41 9.86
N LEU A 308 -21.62 -3.35 8.88
CA LEU A 308 -20.48 -4.27 8.74
C LEU A 308 -19.47 -4.13 9.89
N ILE A 309 -19.13 -2.90 10.27
CA ILE A 309 -18.18 -2.58 11.35
C ILE A 309 -18.73 -3.04 12.71
N ALA A 310 -20.05 -2.95 12.92
CA ALA A 310 -20.75 -3.51 14.08
C ALA A 310 -20.75 -5.06 14.11
N GLY A 311 -20.21 -5.71 13.08
CA GLY A 311 -20.07 -7.15 13.00
C GLY A 311 -21.30 -7.86 12.46
N HIS A 312 -22.29 -7.14 11.92
CA HIS A 312 -23.45 -7.72 11.26
C HIS A 312 -23.19 -7.98 9.77
N SER A 313 -24.07 -8.76 9.14
CA SER A 313 -24.02 -9.04 7.70
C SER A 313 -24.89 -8.07 6.89
N VAL A 314 -24.50 -7.83 5.63
CA VAL A 314 -25.24 -7.05 4.62
C VAL A 314 -25.59 -7.93 3.42
N GLY A 315 -26.56 -7.49 2.61
CA GLY A 315 -27.18 -8.29 1.54
C GLY A 315 -28.58 -8.82 1.93
N PRO A 316 -29.13 -9.79 1.18
CA PRO A 316 -28.51 -10.48 0.05
C PRO A 316 -28.46 -9.64 -1.24
N ALA A 317 -27.35 -9.73 -1.99
CA ALA A 317 -27.21 -9.09 -3.30
C ALA A 317 -26.28 -9.92 -4.21
N THR A 318 -26.49 -9.89 -5.53
CA THR A 318 -25.63 -10.62 -6.48
C THR A 318 -24.25 -9.97 -6.63
N ALA A 319 -24.17 -8.63 -6.48
CA ALA A 319 -22.92 -7.89 -6.46
C ALA A 319 -21.95 -8.40 -5.38
N ILE A 320 -22.45 -8.82 -4.22
CA ILE A 320 -21.60 -9.30 -3.11
C ILE A 320 -20.74 -10.50 -3.53
N GLY A 321 -21.32 -11.49 -4.22
CA GLY A 321 -20.61 -12.70 -4.63
C GLY A 321 -19.57 -12.49 -5.73
N SER A 322 -19.47 -11.27 -6.25
CA SER A 322 -18.67 -10.97 -7.42
C SER A 322 -17.76 -9.77 -7.23
N ASP A 323 -18.15 -8.74 -6.48
CA ASP A 323 -17.41 -7.47 -6.39
C ASP A 323 -16.35 -7.49 -5.25
N TYR A 324 -16.35 -8.54 -4.42
CA TYR A 324 -15.56 -8.63 -3.18
C TYR A 324 -14.68 -9.89 -3.09
N GLN A 325 -14.54 -10.68 -4.16
CA GLN A 325 -13.78 -11.95 -4.13
C GLN A 325 -12.31 -11.73 -3.78
N ALA A 326 -11.67 -10.71 -4.33
CA ALA A 326 -10.28 -10.36 -4.00
C ALA A 326 -10.12 -9.99 -2.50
N LEU A 327 -11.13 -9.32 -1.92
CA LEU A 327 -11.15 -8.96 -0.50
C LEU A 327 -11.44 -10.16 0.40
N GLU A 328 -12.24 -11.12 -0.07
CA GLU A 328 -12.49 -12.39 0.60
C GLU A 328 -11.23 -13.27 0.64
N LEU A 329 -10.53 -13.41 -0.49
CA LEU A 329 -9.25 -14.13 -0.56
C LEU A 329 -8.20 -13.53 0.39
N LYS A 330 -8.22 -12.21 0.58
CA LYS A 330 -7.35 -11.48 1.51
C LYS A 330 -7.86 -11.44 2.96
N GLY A 331 -8.96 -12.14 3.25
CA GLY A 331 -9.53 -12.25 4.61
C GLY A 331 -10.07 -10.94 5.17
N VAL A 332 -10.47 -9.98 4.32
CA VAL A 332 -11.11 -8.73 4.76
C VAL A 332 -12.59 -8.93 5.00
N VAL A 333 -13.23 -9.71 4.14
CA VAL A 333 -14.66 -10.03 4.21
C VAL A 333 -14.89 -11.52 4.12
N ALA A 334 -16.04 -11.98 4.60
CA ALA A 334 -16.55 -13.32 4.34
C ALA A 334 -17.82 -13.19 3.51
N VAL A 335 -17.89 -13.93 2.41
CA VAL A 335 -19.07 -14.00 1.56
C VAL A 335 -19.76 -15.34 1.80
N THR A 336 -21.09 -15.31 1.93
CA THR A 336 -21.90 -16.52 2.14
C THR A 336 -23.02 -16.57 1.13
N PRO A 337 -23.19 -17.69 0.39
CA PRO A 337 -24.32 -17.87 -0.51
C PRO A 337 -25.66 -17.69 0.22
N ALA A 338 -26.59 -17.03 -0.46
CA ALA A 338 -27.99 -16.94 -0.09
C ALA A 338 -28.85 -17.48 -1.25
N ASP A 339 -30.17 -17.36 -1.14
CA ASP A 339 -31.08 -17.86 -2.17
C ASP A 339 -30.97 -17.08 -3.49
N ASN A 340 -31.36 -17.74 -4.58
CA ASN A 340 -31.45 -17.15 -5.93
C ASN A 340 -30.13 -16.58 -6.47
N GLY A 341 -28.99 -17.20 -6.14
CA GLY A 341 -27.67 -16.76 -6.62
C GLY A 341 -27.23 -15.42 -6.03
N MET A 342 -27.85 -14.98 -4.94
CA MET A 342 -27.45 -13.82 -4.17
C MET A 342 -26.51 -14.23 -3.04
N PHE A 343 -25.85 -13.24 -2.44
CA PHE A 343 -24.86 -13.49 -1.40
C PHE A 343 -25.00 -12.46 -0.29
N THR A 344 -24.63 -12.87 0.92
CA THR A 344 -24.46 -11.97 2.06
C THR A 344 -22.98 -11.78 2.35
N MET A 345 -22.63 -10.64 2.93
CA MET A 345 -21.25 -10.30 3.28
C MET A 345 -21.14 -9.89 4.73
N ARG A 346 -20.05 -10.28 5.39
CA ARG A 346 -19.65 -9.79 6.71
C ARG A 346 -18.21 -9.31 6.69
N LEU A 347 -17.90 -8.28 7.45
CA LEU A 347 -16.54 -7.79 7.61
C LEU A 347 -15.78 -8.62 8.65
N LEU A 348 -14.58 -9.06 8.28
CA LEU A 348 -13.67 -9.81 9.13
C LEU A 348 -12.67 -8.90 9.85
N LYS A 349 -12.32 -7.77 9.22
CA LYS A 349 -11.34 -6.77 9.69
C LYS A 349 -12.02 -5.40 9.95
N PRO A 350 -12.63 -5.17 11.12
CA PRO A 350 -13.35 -3.93 11.43
C PRO A 350 -12.50 -2.66 11.31
N GLU A 351 -11.21 -2.75 11.64
CA GLU A 351 -10.24 -1.66 11.50
C GLU A 351 -10.06 -1.22 10.05
N VAL A 352 -9.96 -2.17 9.11
CA VAL A 352 -9.91 -1.88 7.66
C VAL A 352 -11.21 -1.21 7.21
N GLY A 353 -12.36 -1.66 7.72
CA GLY A 353 -13.66 -1.04 7.44
C GLY A 353 -13.78 0.39 7.96
N ARG A 354 -13.28 0.66 9.18
CA ARG A 354 -13.26 2.03 9.75
C ARG A 354 -12.37 2.96 8.93
N LEU A 355 -11.19 2.49 8.53
CA LEU A 355 -10.29 3.24 7.66
C LEU A 355 -10.95 3.59 6.32
N ALA A 356 -11.55 2.59 5.66
CA ALA A 356 -12.23 2.79 4.40
C ALA A 356 -13.43 3.74 4.52
N LEU A 357 -14.23 3.60 5.58
CA LEU A 357 -15.36 4.49 5.84
C LEU A 357 -14.91 5.92 6.09
N ALA A 358 -13.89 6.14 6.93
CA ALA A 358 -13.40 7.48 7.22
C ALA A 358 -12.82 8.17 5.98
N VAL A 359 -12.16 7.44 5.07
CA VAL A 359 -11.71 8.00 3.78
C VAL A 359 -12.89 8.39 2.88
N ILE A 360 -14.00 7.67 2.95
CA ILE A 360 -15.22 7.97 2.18
C ILE A 360 -16.03 9.12 2.82
N GLU A 361 -16.02 9.27 4.15
CA GLU A 361 -16.84 10.25 4.89
C GLU A 361 -16.13 11.60 5.10
N ASP A 362 -14.81 11.61 5.38
CA ASP A 362 -14.03 12.86 5.53
C ASP A 362 -13.81 13.60 4.19
N GLY A 363 -14.46 13.12 3.12
CA GLY A 363 -14.63 13.75 1.83
C GLY A 363 -15.93 13.29 1.18
N ASP A 364 -16.99 14.06 1.41
CA ASP A 364 -18.42 13.73 1.36
C ASP A 364 -19.14 13.65 -0.03
N ILE A 365 -20.06 12.69 -0.12
CA ILE A 365 -20.67 12.09 -1.32
C ILE A 365 -21.61 13.03 -2.10
N THR A 366 -21.43 13.14 -3.42
CA THR A 366 -22.57 13.25 -4.35
C THR A 366 -22.37 12.40 -5.60
N ALA A 367 -23.26 11.43 -5.82
CA ALA A 367 -23.30 10.58 -7.00
C ALA A 367 -24.04 11.27 -8.15
N GLU A 368 -23.35 12.14 -8.91
CA GLU A 368 -23.88 12.64 -10.18
C GLU A 368 -22.77 12.80 -11.22
N SER A 369 -22.62 11.79 -12.08
CA SER A 369 -22.68 11.90 -13.54
C SER A 369 -22.03 10.68 -14.22
N VAL A 370 -22.65 10.28 -15.32
CA VAL A 370 -22.17 9.41 -16.42
C VAL A 370 -22.70 7.97 -16.43
N SER A 371 -23.05 7.63 -17.67
CA SER A 371 -24.01 6.70 -18.20
C SER A 371 -23.51 5.26 -18.35
N HIS A 372 -24.43 4.33 -18.07
CA HIS A 372 -24.56 2.96 -18.61
C HIS A 372 -23.27 2.25 -19.04
N ILE A 373 -22.78 1.38 -18.16
CA ILE A 373 -21.87 0.28 -18.51
C ILE A 373 -22.43 -1.01 -17.89
N PRO A 374 -22.49 -2.14 -18.63
CA PRO A 374 -23.01 -3.41 -18.10
C PRO A 374 -22.13 -3.98 -16.97
N GLY A 375 -22.76 -4.64 -15.99
CA GLY A 375 -22.11 -5.15 -14.79
C GLY A 375 -21.21 -6.37 -15.01
N ALA A 376 -20.12 -6.44 -14.25
CA ALA A 376 -19.07 -7.47 -14.35
C ALA A 376 -18.54 -7.91 -12.97
N ARG A 377 -17.85 -9.05 -12.92
CA ARG A 377 -17.40 -9.73 -11.68
C ARG A 377 -15.95 -9.43 -11.29
N ILE A 378 -15.69 -8.79 -10.16
CA ILE A 378 -14.33 -8.48 -9.70
C ILE A 378 -13.56 -9.72 -9.26
N THR A 379 -12.50 -10.05 -9.97
CA THR A 379 -11.62 -11.20 -9.72
C THR A 379 -10.19 -10.80 -9.39
N GLU A 380 -9.78 -9.55 -9.66
CA GLU A 380 -8.38 -9.09 -9.54
C GLU A 380 -8.29 -7.73 -8.82
N TYR A 381 -7.24 -7.55 -8.01
CA TYR A 381 -6.87 -6.24 -7.44
C TYR A 381 -5.38 -5.98 -7.64
N VAL A 382 -5.03 -4.79 -8.15
CA VAL A 382 -3.63 -4.31 -8.24
C VAL A 382 -3.45 -3.12 -7.30
N ALA A 383 -2.40 -3.19 -6.46
CA ALA A 383 -2.06 -2.14 -5.51
C ALA A 383 -1.44 -0.91 -6.20
N PRO A 384 -1.58 0.30 -5.64
CA PRO A 384 -1.08 1.55 -6.23
C PRO A 384 0.40 1.53 -6.60
N GLU A 385 1.24 0.97 -5.72
CA GLU A 385 2.68 0.96 -5.91
C GLU A 385 3.09 0.18 -7.18
N LEU A 386 2.58 -1.04 -7.34
CA LEU A 386 2.87 -1.87 -8.51
C LEU A 386 2.40 -1.18 -9.80
N ASN A 387 1.24 -0.52 -9.76
CA ASN A 387 0.73 0.23 -10.91
C ASN A 387 1.64 1.43 -11.26
N ARG A 388 2.12 2.16 -10.25
CA ARG A 388 3.09 3.25 -10.44
C ARG A 388 4.40 2.75 -11.04
N GLU A 389 4.94 1.63 -10.57
CA GLU A 389 6.17 1.04 -11.13
C GLU A 389 6.03 0.71 -12.61
N VAL A 390 4.93 0.05 -13.01
CA VAL A 390 4.66 -0.27 -14.42
C VAL A 390 4.57 1.01 -15.24
N GLN A 391 3.87 2.03 -14.75
CA GLN A 391 3.75 3.30 -15.46
C GLN A 391 5.08 4.05 -15.57
N ARG A 392 5.91 4.04 -14.53
CA ARG A 392 7.25 4.65 -14.52
C ARG A 392 8.18 3.97 -15.54
N LYS A 393 8.17 2.63 -15.60
CA LYS A 393 8.93 1.86 -16.60
C LYS A 393 8.53 2.21 -18.03
N ASN A 394 7.24 2.44 -18.26
CA ASN A 394 6.67 2.75 -19.58
C ASN A 394 6.63 4.27 -19.89
N ALA A 395 7.09 5.13 -18.99
CA ALA A 395 7.04 6.57 -19.17
C ALA A 395 8.05 7.05 -20.23
N THR A 396 7.65 8.06 -21.01
CA THR A 396 8.56 8.71 -21.97
C THR A 396 9.64 9.49 -21.25
N GLU A 397 10.78 9.71 -21.92
CA GLU A 397 11.88 10.50 -21.37
C GLU A 397 11.46 11.94 -21.02
N ALA A 398 10.52 12.52 -21.77
CA ALA A 398 9.95 13.83 -21.45
C ALA A 398 9.17 13.84 -20.13
N VAL A 399 8.42 12.76 -19.84
CA VAL A 399 7.69 12.63 -18.56
C VAL A 399 8.66 12.45 -17.41
N LYS A 400 9.69 11.59 -17.55
CA LYS A 400 10.73 11.39 -16.54
C LYS A 400 11.48 12.69 -16.23
N LEU A 401 11.88 13.43 -17.27
CA LEU A 401 12.55 14.72 -17.15
C LEU A 401 11.72 15.73 -16.35
N LYS A 402 10.43 15.86 -16.67
CA LYS A 402 9.53 16.79 -15.97
C LYS A 402 9.24 16.32 -14.53
N ALA A 403 9.09 15.02 -14.29
CA ALA A 403 8.92 14.45 -12.95
C ALA A 403 10.15 14.72 -12.06
N ARG A 404 11.36 14.56 -12.62
CA ARG A 404 12.62 14.91 -11.96
C ARG A 404 12.67 16.37 -11.52
N ASN A 405 12.16 17.29 -12.34
CA ASN A 405 12.10 18.71 -11.97
C ASN A 405 11.16 18.95 -10.77
N LEU A 406 10.01 18.28 -10.73
CA LEU A 406 9.10 18.34 -9.58
C LEU A 406 9.77 17.78 -8.31
N LEU A 407 10.45 16.64 -8.40
CA LEU A 407 11.17 16.06 -7.26
C LEU A 407 12.30 16.97 -6.76
N GLN A 408 13.03 17.62 -7.67
CA GLN A 408 14.04 18.61 -7.30
C GLN A 408 13.44 19.81 -6.57
N GLU A 409 12.28 20.31 -7.01
CA GLU A 409 11.60 21.40 -6.31
C GLU A 409 11.18 21.01 -4.90
N ILE A 410 10.59 19.81 -4.75
CA ILE A 410 10.17 19.30 -3.44
C ILE A 410 11.38 19.23 -2.50
N ARG A 411 12.54 18.80 -3.01
CA ARG A 411 13.80 18.75 -2.26
C ARG A 411 14.29 20.13 -1.83
N THR A 412 14.25 21.11 -2.73
CA THR A 412 14.79 22.46 -2.44
C THR A 412 13.77 23.38 -1.79
N GLY A 413 12.51 22.96 -1.63
CA GLY A 413 11.43 23.79 -1.08
C GLY A 413 11.11 25.02 -1.93
N GLY A 414 11.38 24.95 -3.24
CA GLY A 414 11.26 26.08 -4.15
C GLY A 414 12.23 27.24 -3.89
N LEU A 415 13.28 27.01 -3.12
CA LEU A 415 14.32 28.01 -2.80
C LEU A 415 15.31 28.27 -3.95
N LYS A 416 14.92 28.01 -5.21
CA LYS A 416 15.65 28.51 -6.37
C LYS A 416 14.75 29.42 -7.19
N ARG A 417 14.70 30.68 -6.77
CA ARG A 417 14.50 31.82 -7.68
C ARG A 417 15.78 32.62 -7.74
#